data_AF-A0A967IHR5-F1
#
_entry.id   AF-A0A967IHR5-F1
#
_cell.length_a   1.000
_cell.length_b   1.000
_cell.length_c   1.000
_cell.angle_alpha   90.00
_cell.angle_beta   90.00
_cell.angle_gamma   90.00
#
_symmetry.space_group_name_H-M   'P 1'
#
loop_
_entity.id
_entity.type
_entity.pdbx_description
1 polymer ?
#
loop_
_entity_poly.entity_id
_entity_poly.type
_entity_poly.pdbx_seq_one_letter_code
_entity_poly.pdbx_strand_id
1 'polypeptide(L)'
;MNDALRHGPVANFVRGFFYPFRGARLLMKFPGLLRYVLIPLAINILVFIGAVYLGFDLFDDFVAGLLPTGEAWYWALLYYLLWVVAILVTAVVVFFVFTVVGNLLASPFNDLLSETAEQKITGKSSEAAFSWRGFWREASRVFIDESKKISVFVVIMLLLLLLNLVPAVGQAFYAVLSVMTTIFFLTVEYLGYAMNRHQLGFRDQRRFIWQRKFLSLGFGVGVLCVLLIPFLQFLCIPVSVLGGTLLFLENTDGPSNTMS
;
A
#
# COMPACT_ATOMS: atom_id res chain seq x y z
N MET A 1 -18.13 -35.73 -12.37
CA MET A 1 -17.15 -35.91 -11.27
C MET A 1 -16.00 -34.88 -11.30
N ASN A 2 -16.14 -33.72 -11.98
CA ASN A 2 -15.07 -32.71 -12.12
C ASN A 2 -15.39 -31.31 -11.54
N ASP A 3 -16.63 -30.99 -11.16
CA ASP A 3 -16.96 -29.66 -10.62
C ASP A 3 -16.74 -29.51 -9.11
N ALA A 4 -16.86 -30.60 -8.34
CA ALA A 4 -16.60 -30.57 -6.89
C ALA A 4 -15.10 -30.34 -6.56
N LEU A 5 -14.19 -30.76 -7.45
CA LEU A 5 -12.75 -30.54 -7.32
C LEU A 5 -12.31 -29.12 -7.75
N ARG A 6 -13.13 -28.41 -8.53
CA ARG A 6 -12.87 -27.01 -8.95
C ARG A 6 -13.21 -25.97 -7.88
N HIS A 7 -14.01 -26.35 -6.88
CA HIS A 7 -14.48 -25.46 -5.81
C HIS A 7 -14.09 -25.91 -4.39
N GLY A 8 -13.19 -26.89 -4.27
CA GLY A 8 -12.67 -27.33 -2.98
C GLY A 8 -11.89 -26.22 -2.24
N PRO A 9 -11.74 -26.32 -0.90
CA PRO A 9 -11.04 -25.31 -0.11
C PRO A 9 -9.60 -25.08 -0.57
N VAL A 10 -8.89 -26.16 -0.93
CA VAL A 10 -7.51 -26.10 -1.48
C VAL A 10 -7.49 -25.42 -2.85
N ALA A 11 -8.42 -25.76 -3.75
CA ALA A 11 -8.50 -25.13 -5.07
C ALA A 11 -8.78 -23.62 -4.97
N ASN A 12 -9.68 -23.22 -4.07
CA ASN A 12 -9.95 -21.81 -3.80
C ASN A 12 -8.73 -21.09 -3.22
N PHE A 13 -8.00 -21.72 -2.30
CA PHE A 13 -6.75 -21.17 -1.77
C PHE A 13 -5.71 -20.96 -2.88
N VAL A 14 -5.45 -21.99 -3.69
CA VAL A 14 -4.49 -21.90 -4.81
C VAL A 14 -4.92 -20.84 -5.82
N ARG A 15 -6.21 -20.76 -6.17
CA ARG A 15 -6.74 -19.71 -7.03
C ARG A 15 -6.50 -18.33 -6.42
N GLY A 16 -6.76 -18.18 -5.12
CA GLY A 16 -6.50 -16.98 -4.31
C GLY A 16 -5.05 -16.52 -4.44
N PHE A 17 -4.12 -17.44 -4.19
CA PHE A 17 -2.67 -17.21 -4.20
C PHE A 17 -2.16 -16.64 -5.52
N PHE A 18 -2.75 -17.02 -6.65
CA PHE A 18 -2.29 -16.57 -7.97
C PHE A 18 -2.91 -15.25 -8.44
N TYR A 19 -3.85 -14.63 -7.72
CA TYR A 19 -4.46 -13.36 -8.15
C TYR A 19 -3.48 -12.17 -8.23
N PRO A 20 -2.53 -11.97 -7.30
CA PRO A 20 -1.50 -10.95 -7.48
C PRO A 20 -0.76 -11.15 -8.81
N PHE A 21 -0.29 -12.36 -9.11
CA PHE A 21 0.38 -12.64 -10.39
C PHE A 21 -0.53 -12.41 -11.63
N ARG A 22 -1.85 -12.63 -11.51
CA ARG A 22 -2.81 -12.22 -12.54
C ARG A 22 -2.93 -10.70 -12.65
N GLY A 23 -2.87 -9.98 -11.53
CA GLY A 23 -2.76 -8.52 -11.49
C GLY A 23 -1.51 -8.01 -12.21
N ALA A 24 -0.36 -8.67 -12.03
CA ALA A 24 0.86 -8.35 -12.78
C ALA A 24 0.67 -8.56 -14.29
N ARG A 25 0.01 -9.66 -14.69
CA ARG A 25 -0.33 -9.91 -16.09
C ARG A 25 -1.29 -8.84 -16.64
N LEU A 26 -2.24 -8.37 -15.83
CA LEU A 26 -3.15 -7.28 -16.19
C LEU A 26 -2.40 -5.96 -16.41
N LEU A 27 -1.43 -5.66 -15.54
CA LEU A 27 -0.56 -4.49 -15.68
C LEU A 27 0.25 -4.55 -16.98
N MET A 28 0.80 -5.72 -17.33
CA MET A 28 1.52 -5.93 -18.60
C MET A 28 0.60 -5.82 -19.82
N LYS A 29 -0.65 -6.31 -19.72
CA LYS A 29 -1.65 -6.22 -20.79
C LYS A 29 -2.09 -4.78 -21.06
N PHE A 30 -2.16 -3.97 -20.01
CA PHE A 30 -2.62 -2.59 -20.08
C PHE A 30 -1.55 -1.62 -19.55
N PRO A 31 -0.52 -1.30 -20.34
CA PRO A 31 0.60 -0.47 -19.89
C PRO A 31 0.16 0.94 -19.48
N GLY A 32 -0.97 1.44 -19.99
CA GLY A 32 -1.57 2.70 -19.56
C GLY A 32 -1.94 2.76 -18.07
N LEU A 33 -2.04 1.62 -17.38
CA LEU A 33 -2.23 1.56 -15.92
C LEU A 33 -0.96 1.98 -15.15
N LEU A 34 0.24 1.86 -15.76
CA LEU A 34 1.50 2.26 -15.11
C LEU A 34 1.55 3.75 -14.76
N ARG A 35 0.79 4.60 -15.47
CA ARG A 35 0.73 6.03 -15.15
C ARG A 35 0.29 6.28 -13.70
N TYR A 36 -0.62 5.46 -13.17
CA TYR A 36 -1.10 5.62 -11.80
C TYR A 36 -0.06 5.21 -10.75
N VAL A 37 0.96 4.45 -11.15
CA VAL A 37 2.10 4.11 -10.29
C VAL A 37 3.23 5.14 -10.44
N LEU A 38 3.51 5.55 -11.68
CA LEU A 38 4.64 6.42 -12.01
C LEU A 38 4.40 7.89 -11.64
N ILE A 39 3.17 8.40 -11.75
CA ILE A 39 2.85 9.80 -11.41
C ILE A 39 3.12 10.11 -9.92
N PRO A 40 2.55 9.37 -8.94
CA PRO A 40 2.81 9.65 -7.53
C PRO A 40 4.28 9.43 -7.16
N LEU A 41 4.93 8.44 -7.78
CA LEU A 41 6.37 8.22 -7.62
C LEU A 41 7.19 9.42 -8.12
N ALA A 42 6.88 9.93 -9.32
CA ALA A 42 7.56 11.09 -9.90
C ALA A 42 7.35 12.34 -9.04
N ILE A 43 6.12 12.60 -8.56
CA ILE A 43 5.85 13.71 -7.64
C ILE A 43 6.69 13.56 -6.36
N ASN A 44 6.76 12.36 -5.78
CA ASN A 44 7.53 12.13 -4.57
C ASN A 44 9.05 12.32 -4.78
N ILE A 45 9.57 11.90 -5.94
CA ILE A 45 10.97 12.14 -6.33
C ILE A 45 11.24 13.64 -6.50
N LEU A 46 10.33 14.39 -7.13
CA LEU A 46 10.48 15.84 -7.30
C LEU A 46 10.48 16.57 -5.94
N VAL A 47 9.58 16.18 -5.03
CA VAL A 47 9.55 16.71 -3.65
C VAL A 47 10.85 16.38 -2.92
N PHE A 48 11.36 15.16 -3.07
CA PHE A 48 12.65 14.75 -2.49
C PHE A 48 13.80 15.62 -3.01
N ILE A 49 13.93 15.77 -4.33
CA ILE A 49 14.98 16.58 -4.94
C ILE A 49 14.89 18.03 -4.46
N GLY A 50 13.67 18.60 -4.44
CA GLY A 50 13.44 19.95 -3.94
C GLY A 50 13.81 20.12 -2.47
N ALA A 51 13.43 19.17 -1.61
CA ALA A 51 13.74 19.21 -0.19
C ALA A 51 15.24 19.09 0.09
N VAL A 52 15.95 18.23 -0.66
CA VAL A 52 17.41 18.11 -0.57
C VAL A 52 18.09 19.40 -1.05
N TYR A 53 17.68 19.94 -2.20
CA TYR A 53 18.21 21.20 -2.73
C TYR A 53 18.05 22.36 -1.74
N LEU A 54 16.84 22.55 -1.22
CA LEU A 54 16.56 23.58 -0.21
C LEU A 54 17.32 23.35 1.09
N GLY A 55 17.49 22.09 1.50
CA GLY A 55 18.27 21.73 2.69
C GLY A 55 19.74 22.09 2.55
N PHE A 56 20.34 21.92 1.37
CA PHE A 56 21.71 22.35 1.08
C PHE A 56 21.84 23.87 1.09
N ASP A 57 20.95 24.57 0.37
CA ASP A 57 20.98 26.03 0.20
C ASP A 57 20.80 26.75 1.56
N LEU A 58 19.78 26.37 2.33
CA LEU A 58 19.52 26.93 3.65
C LEU A 58 20.68 26.71 4.63
N PHE A 59 21.36 25.57 4.53
CA PHE A 59 22.44 25.25 5.45
C PHE A 59 23.76 25.93 5.07
N ASP A 60 24.04 26.07 3.78
CA ASP A 60 25.22 26.82 3.32
C ASP A 60 25.13 28.29 3.76
N ASP A 61 23.96 28.92 3.56
CA ASP A 61 23.69 30.29 4.03
C ASP A 61 23.77 30.39 5.57
N PHE A 62 23.21 29.42 6.30
CA PHE A 62 23.21 29.42 7.76
C PHE A 62 24.62 29.23 8.35
N VAL A 63 25.44 28.33 7.78
CA VAL A 63 26.81 28.07 8.20
C VAL A 63 27.73 29.24 7.82
N ALA A 64 27.59 29.76 6.61
CA ALA A 64 28.36 30.92 6.15
C ALA A 64 28.06 32.18 6.98
N GLY A 65 26.82 32.34 7.46
CA GLY A 65 26.43 33.45 8.31
C GLY A 65 26.86 33.33 9.78
N LEU A 66 27.10 32.11 10.29
CA LEU A 66 27.43 31.87 11.71
C LEU A 66 28.93 31.75 11.98
N LEU A 67 29.72 31.32 11.00
CA LEU A 67 31.16 31.14 11.18
C LEU A 67 31.92 32.45 10.96
N PRO A 68 32.67 32.95 11.95
CA PRO A 68 33.57 34.08 11.75
C PRO A 68 34.64 33.75 10.70
N THR A 69 34.96 34.72 9.85
CA THR A 69 36.08 34.63 8.91
C THR A 69 37.41 34.75 9.68
N GLY A 70 37.95 33.63 10.15
CA GLY A 70 39.24 33.58 10.83
C GLY A 70 40.12 32.43 10.32
N GLU A 71 41.44 32.62 10.31
CA GLU A 71 42.41 31.64 9.79
C GLU A 71 42.68 30.46 10.73
N ALA A 72 42.01 30.41 11.89
CA ALA A 72 42.28 29.39 12.89
C ALA A 72 41.75 28.01 12.45
N TRP A 73 42.57 26.98 12.62
CA TRP A 73 42.29 25.60 12.18
C TRP A 73 40.99 25.00 12.75
N TYR A 74 40.57 25.43 13.94
CA TYR A 74 39.35 24.92 14.58
C TYR A 74 38.07 25.39 13.88
N TRP A 75 38.09 26.49 13.12
CA TRP A 75 36.97 26.92 12.29
C TRP A 75 36.70 25.95 11.15
N ALA A 76 37.75 25.42 10.53
CA ALA A 76 37.61 24.37 9.51
C ALA A 76 37.03 23.08 10.11
N LEU A 77 37.50 22.66 11.30
CA LEU A 77 36.93 21.50 11.99
C LEU A 77 35.45 21.70 12.31
N LEU A 78 35.07 22.87 12.84
CA LEU A 78 33.67 23.20 13.15
C LEU A 78 32.80 23.26 11.90
N TYR A 79 33.29 23.79 10.78
CA TYR A 79 32.61 23.81 9.49
C TYR A 79 32.27 22.39 9.02
N TYR A 80 33.25 21.48 8.98
CA TYR A 80 33.00 20.08 8.57
C TYR A 80 32.04 19.36 9.53
N LEU A 81 32.15 19.62 10.84
CA LEU A 81 31.23 19.05 11.84
C LEU A 81 29.78 19.54 11.62
N LEU A 82 29.59 20.84 11.40
CA LEU A 82 28.29 21.41 11.09
C LEU A 82 27.71 20.82 9.80
N TRP A 83 28.53 20.62 8.77
CA TRP A 83 28.12 19.95 7.53
C TRP A 83 27.64 18.51 7.74
N VAL A 84 28.32 17.74 8.60
CA VAL A 84 27.86 16.39 8.96
C VAL A 84 26.49 16.45 9.64
N VAL A 85 26.31 17.39 10.58
CA VAL A 85 25.01 17.60 11.25
C VAL A 85 23.94 18.04 10.24
N ALA A 86 24.28 18.91 9.29
CA ALA A 86 23.42 19.35 8.20
C ALA A 86 22.85 18.18 7.42
N ILE A 87 23.75 17.32 6.94
CA ILE A 87 23.40 16.19 6.10
C ILE A 87 22.51 15.24 6.88
N LEU A 88 22.79 15.01 8.17
CA LEU A 88 21.96 14.19 9.03
C LEU A 88 20.55 14.79 9.24
N VAL A 89 20.45 16.08 9.57
CA VAL A 89 19.16 16.76 9.77
C VAL A 89 18.36 16.78 8.48
N THR A 90 18.98 17.16 7.37
CA THR A 90 18.35 17.16 6.04
C THR A 90 17.92 15.75 5.66
N ALA A 91 18.74 14.72 5.87
CA ALA A 91 18.36 13.34 5.61
C ALA A 91 17.12 12.91 6.43
N VAL A 92 17.06 13.28 7.71
CA VAL A 92 15.91 13.00 8.57
C VAL A 92 14.66 13.72 8.07
N VAL A 93 14.74 15.03 7.80
CA VAL A 93 13.60 15.83 7.30
C VAL A 93 13.11 15.28 5.97
N VAL A 94 14.02 15.04 5.03
CA VAL A 94 13.71 14.49 3.71
C VAL A 94 13.08 13.10 3.84
N PHE A 95 13.60 12.23 4.70
CA PHE A 95 13.00 10.92 4.96
C PHE A 95 11.54 11.03 5.44
N PHE A 96 11.26 11.92 6.39
CA PHE A 96 9.90 12.13 6.89
C PHE A 96 8.98 12.75 5.84
N VAL A 97 9.42 13.80 5.14
CA VAL A 97 8.63 14.44 4.08
C VAL A 97 8.33 13.45 2.96
N PHE A 98 9.33 12.72 2.48
CA PHE A 98 9.17 11.69 1.45
C PHE A 98 8.18 10.60 1.88
N THR A 99 8.23 10.17 3.14
CA THR A 99 7.33 9.15 3.68
C THR A 99 5.89 9.66 3.76
N VAL A 100 5.68 10.85 4.34
CA VAL A 100 4.34 11.44 4.50
C VAL A 100 3.71 11.75 3.14
N VAL A 101 4.44 12.45 2.27
CA VAL A 101 3.95 12.85 0.94
C VAL A 101 3.72 11.61 0.07
N GLY A 102 4.67 10.67 0.07
CA GLY A 102 4.54 9.42 -0.68
C GLY A 102 3.31 8.61 -0.29
N ASN A 103 3.09 8.41 1.01
CA ASN A 103 1.92 7.66 1.50
C ASN A 103 0.60 8.39 1.21
N LEU A 104 0.57 9.72 1.39
CA LEU A 104 -0.63 10.51 1.13
C LEU A 104 -1.02 10.50 -0.37
N LEU A 105 -0.03 10.57 -1.26
CA LEU A 105 -0.25 10.52 -2.70
C LEU A 105 -0.59 9.10 -3.17
N ALA A 106 -0.02 8.05 -2.59
CA ALA A 106 -0.24 6.68 -3.06
C ALA A 106 -1.72 6.27 -3.01
N SER A 107 -2.44 6.65 -1.95
CA SER A 107 -3.84 6.24 -1.74
C SER A 107 -4.79 6.60 -2.90
N PRO A 108 -4.96 7.88 -3.32
CA PRO A 108 -5.88 8.23 -4.41
C PRO A 108 -5.47 7.61 -5.75
N PHE A 109 -4.16 7.43 -5.98
CA PHE A 109 -3.69 6.79 -7.20
C PHE A 109 -3.94 5.28 -7.22
N ASN A 110 -3.89 4.61 -6.06
CA ASN A 110 -4.28 3.20 -5.93
C ASN A 110 -5.78 3.01 -6.17
N ASP A 111 -6.63 3.93 -5.69
CA ASP A 111 -8.07 3.94 -5.97
C ASP A 111 -8.34 4.09 -7.48
N LEU A 112 -7.70 5.08 -8.13
CA LEU A 112 -7.81 5.32 -9.58
C LEU A 112 -7.27 4.14 -10.41
N LEU A 113 -6.22 3.47 -9.94
CA LEU A 113 -5.67 2.28 -10.55
C LEU A 113 -6.70 1.13 -10.53
N SER A 114 -7.33 0.88 -9.39
CA SER A 114 -8.41 -0.10 -9.24
C SER A 114 -9.58 0.21 -10.17
N GLU A 115 -10.02 1.47 -10.21
CA GLU A 115 -11.12 1.92 -11.07
C GLU A 115 -10.83 1.71 -12.54
N THR A 116 -9.69 2.21 -13.01
CA THR A 116 -9.33 2.10 -14.43
C THR A 116 -9.13 0.64 -14.83
N ALA A 117 -8.65 -0.20 -13.92
CA ALA A 117 -8.53 -1.64 -14.15
C ALA A 117 -9.90 -2.29 -14.32
N GLU A 118 -10.87 -1.98 -13.46
CA GLU A 118 -12.24 -2.48 -13.59
C GLU A 118 -12.90 -2.03 -14.89
N GLN A 119 -12.75 -0.77 -15.29
CA GLN A 119 -13.26 -0.27 -16.57
C GLN A 119 -12.69 -1.07 -17.75
N LYS A 120 -11.39 -1.39 -17.70
CA LYS A 120 -10.72 -2.21 -18.73
C LYS A 120 -11.11 -3.68 -18.71
N ILE A 121 -11.49 -4.23 -17.54
CA ILE A 121 -11.94 -5.62 -17.39
C ILE A 121 -13.40 -5.76 -17.83
N THR A 122 -14.27 -4.87 -17.37
CA THR A 122 -15.73 -4.95 -17.55
C THR A 122 -16.22 -4.29 -18.84
N GLY A 123 -15.42 -3.41 -19.44
CA GLY A 123 -15.80 -2.60 -20.61
C GLY A 123 -16.81 -1.49 -20.29
N LYS A 124 -17.19 -1.31 -19.02
CA LYS A 124 -18.12 -0.27 -18.58
C LYS A 124 -17.32 0.96 -18.14
N SER A 125 -17.52 2.10 -18.80
CA SER A 125 -16.96 3.37 -18.34
C SER A 125 -17.82 3.94 -17.22
N SER A 126 -17.19 4.37 -16.12
CA SER A 126 -17.83 5.19 -15.11
C SER A 126 -17.63 6.66 -15.51
N GLU A 127 -18.69 7.33 -15.96
CA GLU A 127 -18.68 8.76 -16.23
C GLU A 127 -18.88 9.54 -14.92
N ALA A 128 -17.91 9.47 -14.02
CA ALA A 128 -17.88 10.37 -12.86
C ALA A 128 -17.04 11.60 -13.21
N ALA A 129 -17.69 12.77 -13.35
CA ALA A 129 -16.98 14.03 -13.54
C ALA A 129 -16.12 14.35 -12.30
N PHE A 130 -14.83 14.64 -12.51
CA PHE A 130 -13.90 14.97 -11.43
C PHE A 130 -14.32 16.29 -10.74
N SER A 131 -14.48 16.24 -9.40
CA SER A 131 -14.82 17.39 -8.58
C SER A 131 -13.80 17.56 -7.45
N TRP A 132 -13.14 18.72 -7.38
CA TRP A 132 -12.17 19.04 -6.32
C TRP A 132 -12.75 18.94 -4.90
N ARG A 133 -14.01 19.32 -4.71
CA ARG A 133 -14.70 19.22 -3.42
C ARG A 133 -15.04 17.76 -3.07
N GLY A 134 -15.37 16.95 -4.08
CA GLY A 134 -15.53 15.50 -3.95
C GLY A 134 -14.22 14.85 -3.52
N PHE A 135 -13.14 15.18 -4.24
CA PHE A 135 -11.78 14.68 -3.99
C PHE A 135 -11.32 14.89 -2.54
N TRP A 136 -11.38 16.12 -2.00
CA TRP A 136 -10.93 16.38 -0.63
C TRP A 136 -11.77 15.66 0.44
N ARG A 137 -13.08 15.53 0.22
CA ARG A 137 -13.98 14.79 1.13
C ARG A 137 -13.70 13.30 1.09
N GLU A 138 -13.40 12.77 -0.09
CA GLU A 138 -13.07 11.37 -0.30
C GLU A 138 -11.68 11.05 0.26
N ALA A 139 -10.67 11.88 -0.04
CA ALA A 139 -9.32 11.76 0.52
C ALA A 139 -9.31 11.78 2.05
N SER A 140 -10.05 12.69 2.70
CA SER A 140 -10.12 12.73 4.16
C SER A 140 -10.83 11.52 4.76
N ARG A 141 -11.90 11.03 4.12
CA ARG A 141 -12.58 9.79 4.52
C ARG A 141 -11.65 8.58 4.39
N VAL A 142 -10.99 8.43 3.25
CA VAL A 142 -10.04 7.35 2.98
C VAL A 142 -8.89 7.39 3.99
N PHE A 143 -8.32 8.57 4.24
CA PHE A 143 -7.27 8.75 5.24
C PHE A 143 -7.72 8.32 6.65
N ILE A 144 -8.93 8.68 7.07
CA ILE A 144 -9.49 8.28 8.37
C ILE A 144 -9.68 6.76 8.43
N ASP A 145 -10.20 6.15 7.38
CA ASP A 145 -10.46 4.71 7.37
C ASP A 145 -9.15 3.90 7.31
N GLU A 146 -8.15 4.36 6.57
CA GLU A 146 -6.79 3.80 6.60
C GLU A 146 -6.14 3.93 7.98
N SER A 147 -6.25 5.11 8.59
CA SER A 147 -5.71 5.35 9.93
C SER A 147 -6.32 4.41 10.97
N LYS A 148 -7.63 4.11 10.86
CA LYS A 148 -8.29 3.13 11.73
C LYS A 148 -7.75 1.72 11.50
N LYS A 149 -7.61 1.26 10.24
CA LYS A 149 -7.05 -0.07 9.94
C LYS A 149 -5.65 -0.22 10.52
N ILE A 150 -4.78 0.76 10.30
CA ILE A 150 -3.42 0.78 10.83
C ILE A 150 -3.45 0.75 12.36
N SER A 151 -4.30 1.56 12.99
CA SER A 151 -4.42 1.58 14.45
C SER A 151 -4.84 0.22 15.02
N VAL A 152 -5.86 -0.43 14.42
CA VAL A 152 -6.30 -1.76 14.85
C VAL A 152 -5.21 -2.80 14.63
N PHE A 153 -4.51 -2.77 13.49
CA PHE A 153 -3.37 -3.67 13.22
C PHE A 153 -2.27 -3.52 14.27
N VAL A 154 -1.86 -2.28 14.57
CA VAL A 154 -0.82 -1.98 15.56
C VAL A 154 -1.24 -2.46 16.95
N VAL A 155 -2.48 -2.18 17.36
CA VAL A 155 -3.01 -2.64 18.67
C VAL A 155 -2.98 -4.16 18.76
N ILE A 156 -3.44 -4.87 17.73
CA ILE A 156 -3.39 -6.35 17.71
C ILE A 156 -1.94 -6.83 17.77
N MET A 157 -1.03 -6.25 17.00
CA MET A 157 0.39 -6.63 17.00
C MET A 157 1.05 -6.41 18.37
N LEU A 158 0.72 -5.31 19.06
CA LEU A 158 1.20 -5.05 20.42
C LEU A 158 0.67 -6.09 21.42
N LEU A 159 -0.62 -6.46 21.32
CA LEU A 159 -1.18 -7.53 22.14
C LEU A 159 -0.53 -8.88 21.86
N LEU A 160 -0.25 -9.19 20.59
CA LEU A 160 0.48 -10.40 20.20
C LEU A 160 1.92 -10.39 20.72
N LEU A 161 2.58 -9.23 20.76
CA LEU A 161 3.94 -9.11 21.27
C LEU A 161 4.03 -9.59 22.73
N LEU A 162 3.00 -9.36 23.54
CA LEU A 162 2.92 -9.82 24.93
C LEU A 162 3.01 -11.35 25.07
N LEU A 163 2.68 -12.12 24.03
CA LEU A 163 2.85 -13.58 24.06
C LEU A 163 4.32 -13.95 24.22
N ASN A 164 5.27 -13.15 23.73
CA ASN A 164 6.70 -13.43 23.88
C ASN A 164 7.19 -13.41 25.34
N LEU A 165 6.38 -12.93 26.29
CA LEU A 165 6.66 -13.00 27.73
C LEU A 165 6.60 -14.44 28.27
N VAL A 166 5.90 -15.36 27.58
CA VAL A 166 5.81 -16.77 27.95
C VAL A 166 6.91 -17.56 27.23
N PRO A 167 7.92 -18.10 27.93
CA PRO A 167 9.03 -18.83 27.30
C PRO A 167 8.54 -20.03 26.49
N ALA A 168 9.20 -20.29 25.36
CA ALA A 168 8.92 -21.35 24.37
C ALA A 168 7.54 -21.29 23.70
N VAL A 169 6.45 -21.44 24.46
CA VAL A 169 5.08 -21.55 23.93
C VAL A 169 4.62 -20.23 23.33
N GLY A 170 4.93 -19.11 23.98
CA GLY A 170 4.52 -17.77 23.56
C GLY A 170 5.07 -17.36 22.19
N GLN A 171 6.34 -17.67 21.93
CA GLN A 171 7.01 -17.36 20.67
C GLN A 171 6.39 -18.13 19.49
N ALA A 172 6.03 -19.40 19.71
CA ALA A 172 5.36 -20.22 18.69
C ALA A 172 3.98 -19.66 18.31
N PHE A 173 3.16 -19.30 19.30
CA PHE A 173 1.87 -18.66 19.04
C PHE A 173 2.03 -17.29 18.39
N TYR A 174 2.98 -16.47 18.85
CA TYR A 174 3.29 -15.17 18.26
C TYR A 174 3.64 -15.31 16.77
N ALA A 175 4.54 -16.22 16.41
CA ALA A 175 4.97 -16.43 15.04
C ALA A 175 3.78 -16.78 14.12
N VAL A 176 2.88 -17.66 14.56
CA VAL A 176 1.72 -18.07 13.76
C VAL A 176 0.66 -16.97 13.70
N LEU A 177 0.24 -16.40 14.84
CA LEU A 177 -0.84 -15.40 14.88
C LEU A 177 -0.44 -14.08 14.24
N SER A 178 0.83 -13.67 14.34
CA SER A 178 1.31 -12.46 13.69
C SER A 178 1.23 -12.59 12.17
N VAL A 179 1.72 -13.71 11.61
CA VAL A 179 1.63 -13.98 10.16
C VAL A 179 0.17 -14.07 9.71
N MET A 180 -0.70 -14.78 10.45
CA MET A 180 -2.13 -14.85 10.12
C MET A 180 -2.81 -13.48 10.14
N THR A 181 -2.48 -12.64 11.12
CA THR A 181 -3.00 -11.28 11.24
C THR A 181 -2.51 -10.42 10.08
N THR A 182 -1.22 -10.49 9.73
CA THR A 182 -0.67 -9.79 8.56
C THR A 182 -1.38 -10.21 7.27
N ILE A 183 -1.56 -11.51 7.02
CA ILE A 183 -2.29 -12.01 5.85
C ILE A 183 -3.73 -11.48 5.80
N PHE A 184 -4.41 -11.45 6.95
CA PHE A 184 -5.76 -10.92 7.04
C PHE A 184 -5.82 -9.43 6.69
N PHE A 185 -4.93 -8.62 7.26
CA PHE A 185 -4.89 -7.18 6.98
C PHE A 185 -4.47 -6.88 5.54
N LEU A 186 -3.51 -7.61 4.96
CA LEU A 186 -3.18 -7.50 3.53
C LEU A 186 -4.40 -7.80 2.64
N THR A 187 -5.17 -8.82 3.00
CA THR A 187 -6.39 -9.17 2.27
C THR A 187 -7.42 -8.05 2.34
N VAL A 188 -7.71 -7.56 3.56
CA VAL A 188 -8.67 -6.47 3.78
C VAL A 188 -8.24 -5.20 3.05
N GLU A 189 -6.94 -4.91 3.06
CA GLU A 189 -6.36 -3.74 2.43
C GLU A 189 -6.57 -3.75 0.91
N TYR A 190 -6.06 -4.79 0.23
CA TYR A 190 -6.05 -4.79 -1.23
C TYR A 190 -7.40 -5.17 -1.87
N LEU A 191 -8.23 -6.03 -1.24
CA LEU A 191 -9.63 -6.20 -1.69
C LEU A 191 -10.47 -4.94 -1.38
N GLY A 192 -10.09 -4.20 -0.33
CA GLY A 192 -10.81 -3.02 0.15
C GLY A 192 -11.00 -1.97 -0.94
N TYR A 193 -9.99 -1.74 -1.79
CA TYR A 193 -10.07 -0.79 -2.92
C TYR A 193 -11.26 -1.07 -3.85
N ALA A 194 -11.49 -2.33 -4.23
CA ALA A 194 -12.63 -2.70 -5.07
C ALA A 194 -13.95 -2.64 -4.28
N MET A 195 -13.97 -3.18 -3.06
CA MET A 195 -15.20 -3.23 -2.25
C MET A 195 -15.72 -1.84 -1.82
N ASN A 196 -14.81 -0.92 -1.46
CA ASN A 196 -15.13 0.45 -1.09
C ASN A 196 -15.76 1.21 -2.25
N ARG A 197 -15.29 0.97 -3.48
CA ARG A 197 -15.83 1.60 -4.70
C ARG A 197 -17.26 1.15 -5.01
N HIS A 198 -17.59 -0.10 -4.72
CA HIS A 198 -18.97 -0.60 -4.75
C HIS A 198 -19.78 -0.23 -3.49
N GLN A 199 -19.26 0.68 -2.65
CA GLN A 199 -19.91 1.19 -1.44
C GLN A 199 -20.32 0.11 -0.44
N LEU A 200 -19.62 -1.03 -0.44
CA LEU A 200 -19.86 -2.10 0.53
C LEU A 200 -19.47 -1.60 1.92
N GLY A 201 -20.42 -1.61 2.86
CA GLY A 201 -20.13 -1.27 4.24
C GLY A 201 -19.24 -2.32 4.91
N PHE A 202 -18.57 -1.95 6.02
CA PHE A 202 -17.66 -2.84 6.76
C PHE A 202 -18.24 -4.23 7.07
N ARG A 203 -19.54 -4.31 7.34
CA ARG A 203 -20.25 -5.58 7.61
C ARG A 203 -20.27 -6.49 6.38
N ASP A 204 -20.53 -5.93 5.20
CA ASP A 204 -20.63 -6.68 3.94
C ASP A 204 -19.25 -7.06 3.41
N GLN A 205 -18.25 -6.20 3.57
CA GLN A 205 -16.85 -6.52 3.28
C GLN A 205 -16.38 -7.72 4.11
N ARG A 206 -16.63 -7.66 5.43
CA ARG A 206 -16.32 -8.77 6.33
C ARG A 206 -17.06 -10.04 5.87
N ARG A 207 -18.36 -9.94 5.57
CA ARG A 207 -19.16 -11.07 5.09
C ARG A 207 -18.57 -11.69 3.81
N PHE A 208 -18.17 -10.87 2.84
CA PHE A 208 -17.54 -11.31 1.60
C PHE A 208 -16.25 -12.10 1.87
N ILE A 209 -15.35 -11.55 2.69
CA ILE A 209 -14.07 -12.19 3.04
C ILE A 209 -14.30 -13.53 3.75
N TRP A 210 -15.21 -13.60 4.72
CA TRP A 210 -15.48 -14.80 5.51
C TRP A 210 -16.23 -15.89 4.74
N GLN A 211 -17.16 -15.52 3.86
CA GLN A 211 -17.84 -16.49 2.99
C GLN A 211 -16.85 -17.16 2.02
N ARG A 212 -15.76 -16.48 1.67
CA ARG A 212 -14.72 -16.95 0.75
C ARG A 212 -13.38 -17.14 1.45
N LYS A 213 -13.39 -17.56 2.73
CA LYS A 213 -12.20 -17.58 3.61
C LYS A 213 -10.94 -18.18 3.00
N PHE A 214 -11.04 -19.31 2.27
CA PHE A 214 -9.87 -19.94 1.66
C PHE A 214 -9.33 -19.16 0.45
N LEU A 215 -10.22 -18.58 -0.36
CA LEU A 215 -9.85 -17.73 -1.49
C LEU A 215 -9.17 -16.45 -1.00
N SER A 216 -9.78 -15.79 -0.01
CA SER A 216 -9.26 -14.59 0.65
C SER A 216 -7.92 -14.84 1.33
N LEU A 217 -7.80 -15.96 2.06
CA LEU A 217 -6.54 -16.36 2.69
C LEU A 217 -5.44 -16.62 1.65
N GLY A 218 -5.76 -17.35 0.58
CA GLY A 218 -4.84 -17.59 -0.52
C GLY A 218 -4.34 -16.28 -1.13
N PHE A 219 -5.25 -15.34 -1.38
CA PHE A 219 -4.89 -14.01 -1.88
C PHE A 219 -3.91 -13.29 -0.96
N GLY A 220 -4.22 -13.18 0.34
CA GLY A 220 -3.32 -12.53 1.29
C GLY A 220 -1.96 -13.20 1.41
N VAL A 221 -1.90 -14.55 1.32
CA VAL A 221 -0.62 -15.29 1.25
C VAL A 221 0.14 -14.96 -0.03
N GLY A 222 -0.54 -14.89 -1.17
CA GLY A 222 0.07 -14.49 -2.44
C GLY A 222 0.66 -13.08 -2.37
N VAL A 223 -0.07 -12.13 -1.78
CA VAL A 223 0.42 -10.76 -1.55
C VAL A 223 1.65 -10.77 -0.63
N LEU A 224 1.59 -11.51 0.49
CA LEU A 224 2.72 -11.63 1.40
C LEU A 224 3.96 -12.20 0.70
N CYS A 225 3.81 -13.22 -0.15
CA CYS A 225 4.92 -13.77 -0.91
C CYS A 225 5.52 -12.76 -1.90
N VAL A 226 4.69 -11.93 -2.56
CA VAL A 226 5.19 -10.85 -3.42
C VAL A 226 5.97 -9.81 -2.61
N LEU A 227 5.53 -9.48 -1.39
CA LEU A 227 6.25 -8.58 -0.48
C LEU A 227 7.60 -9.16 -0.02
N LEU A 228 7.68 -10.48 0.19
CA LEU A 228 8.89 -11.14 0.67
C LEU A 228 9.99 -11.25 -0.40
N ILE A 229 9.65 -11.11 -1.68
CA ILE A 229 10.63 -11.17 -2.77
C ILE A 229 11.24 -9.78 -2.98
N PRO A 230 12.56 -9.60 -2.79
CA PRO A 230 13.23 -8.34 -3.06
C PRO A 230 12.98 -7.87 -4.49
N PHE A 231 12.97 -6.55 -4.70
CA PHE A 231 12.63 -5.89 -5.97
C PHE A 231 11.16 -6.05 -6.42
N LEU A 232 10.57 -7.24 -6.31
CA LEU A 232 9.13 -7.45 -6.57
C LEU A 232 8.26 -6.69 -5.58
N GLN A 233 8.75 -6.47 -4.36
CA GLN A 233 8.09 -5.63 -3.35
C GLN A 233 7.69 -4.24 -3.88
N PHE A 234 8.46 -3.62 -4.80
CA PHE A 234 8.14 -2.30 -5.36
C PHE A 234 6.88 -2.31 -6.22
N LEU A 235 6.56 -3.46 -6.82
CA LEU A 235 5.35 -3.65 -7.62
C LEU A 235 4.22 -4.31 -6.81
N CYS A 236 4.44 -4.62 -5.53
CA CYS A 236 3.45 -5.33 -4.73
C CYS A 236 2.12 -4.57 -4.68
N ILE A 237 2.16 -3.27 -4.40
CA ILE A 237 0.95 -2.43 -4.33
C ILE A 237 0.14 -2.51 -5.63
N PRO A 238 0.65 -2.11 -6.81
CA PRO A 238 -0.17 -2.12 -8.01
C PRO A 238 -0.62 -3.52 -8.41
N VAL A 239 0.24 -4.52 -8.27
CA VAL A 239 -0.08 -5.91 -8.61
C VAL A 239 -1.17 -6.48 -7.70
N SER A 240 -1.15 -6.13 -6.41
CA SER A 240 -2.13 -6.60 -5.42
C SER A 240 -3.45 -5.85 -5.52
N VAL A 241 -3.43 -4.55 -5.80
CA VAL A 241 -4.64 -3.76 -6.11
C VAL A 241 -5.34 -4.36 -7.33
N LEU A 242 -4.63 -4.57 -8.44
CA LEU A 242 -5.18 -5.18 -9.65
C LEU A 242 -5.68 -6.61 -9.43
N GLY A 243 -4.92 -7.41 -8.66
CA GLY A 243 -5.30 -8.76 -8.29
C GLY A 243 -6.55 -8.79 -7.40
N GLY A 244 -6.67 -7.85 -6.47
CA GLY A 244 -7.83 -7.68 -5.59
C GLY A 244 -9.08 -7.28 -6.36
N THR A 245 -8.95 -6.34 -7.31
CA THR A 245 -10.05 -5.95 -8.22
C THR A 245 -10.52 -7.14 -9.07
N LEU A 246 -9.59 -7.90 -9.66
CA LEU A 246 -9.93 -9.12 -10.41
C LEU A 246 -10.64 -10.16 -9.52
N LEU A 247 -10.13 -10.41 -8.32
CA LEU A 247 -10.72 -11.35 -7.38
C LEU A 247 -12.14 -10.93 -7.01
N PHE A 248 -12.34 -9.64 -6.72
CA PHE A 248 -13.64 -9.10 -6.39
C PHE A 248 -14.63 -9.30 -7.54
N LEU A 249 -14.30 -8.84 -8.76
CA LEU A 249 -15.21 -8.94 -9.91
C LEU A 249 -15.59 -10.39 -10.24
N GLU A 250 -14.60 -11.28 -10.36
CA GLU A 250 -14.82 -12.72 -10.68
C GLU A 250 -15.66 -13.46 -9.62
N ASN A 251 -15.84 -12.89 -8.43
CA ASN A 251 -16.51 -13.54 -7.30
C ASN A 251 -17.67 -12.72 -6.72
N THR A 252 -18.01 -11.61 -7.36
CA THR A 252 -19.22 -10.83 -7.09
C THR A 252 -20.22 -11.05 -8.24
N ASP A 253 -19.72 -11.23 -9.46
CA ASP A 253 -20.51 -11.61 -10.64
C ASP A 253 -20.66 -13.14 -10.75
N GLY A 254 -21.63 -13.71 -10.05
CA GLY A 254 -22.30 -14.95 -10.51
C GLY A 254 -23.24 -14.61 -11.69
N PRO A 255 -23.64 -15.57 -12.55
CA PRO A 255 -24.33 -15.30 -13.81
C PRO A 255 -25.71 -14.66 -13.58
N SER A 256 -25.76 -13.33 -13.55
CA SER A 256 -26.99 -12.54 -13.51
C SER A 256 -26.95 -11.51 -14.63
N ASN A 257 -27.22 -12.00 -15.86
CA ASN A 257 -27.99 -11.32 -16.91
C ASN A 257 -27.82 -12.05 -18.26
N THR A 258 -28.37 -13.26 -18.35
CA THR A 258 -28.90 -13.81 -19.60
C THR A 258 -30.33 -14.24 -19.31
N MET A 259 -31.26 -13.27 -19.32
CA MET A 259 -32.71 -13.42 -19.52
C MET A 259 -33.36 -12.10 -19.11
N SER A 260 -33.37 -11.17 -20.05
CA SER A 260 -34.44 -10.19 -20.23
C SER A 260 -34.79 -10.18 -21.71
#